data_AF-A0A1X7U0W9-F1
#
_entry.id   AF-A0A1X7U0W9-F1
#
_cell.length_a   1.000
_cell.length_b   1.000
_cell.length_c   1.000
_cell.angle_alpha   90.00
_cell.angle_beta   90.00
_cell.angle_gamma   90.00
#
_symmetry.space_group_name_H-M   'P 1'
#
loop_
_entity.id
_entity.type
_entity.pdbx_description
1 polymer ?
#
loop_
_entity_poly.entity_id
_entity_poly.type
_entity_poly.pdbx_seq_one_letter_code
_entity_poly.pdbx_strand_id
1 'polypeptide(L)'
;CNLLVADLAYRFQVSHLTISRVFTTWVNFYHKLKEIPIWPSRSQIQSSMPTQFCQYYPNTRIIIDATEIFIQKPTEQNAMLLTVSSYKNHNTGKLLAGITPPSGAFSFISPMYRGSISNRQLFIESGLLEKLEQVTL
;
A
#
# COMPACT_ATOMS: atom_id res chain seq x y z
N CYS A 1 -11.18 -11.23 -13.32
CA CYS A 1 -12.17 -11.78 -12.38
C CYS A 1 -13.35 -10.82 -12.32
N ASN A 2 -14.49 -11.18 -12.89
CA ASN A 2 -15.71 -10.36 -12.81
C ASN A 2 -16.43 -10.71 -11.50
N LEU A 3 -15.94 -10.18 -10.37
CA LEU A 3 -16.58 -10.30 -9.04
C LEU A 3 -17.75 -9.31 -8.93
N LEU A 4 -18.68 -9.40 -9.87
CA LEU A 4 -19.90 -8.59 -9.81
C LEU A 4 -20.72 -9.01 -8.59
N VAL A 5 -21.53 -8.10 -8.05
CA VAL A 5 -22.41 -8.34 -6.89
C VAL A 5 -23.22 -9.64 -7.05
N ALA A 6 -23.64 -9.95 -8.29
CA ALA A 6 -24.35 -11.18 -8.62
C ALA A 6 -23.54 -12.47 -8.41
N ASP A 7 -22.27 -12.48 -8.81
CA ASP A 7 -21.38 -13.63 -8.63
C ASP A 7 -21.12 -13.88 -7.13
N LEU A 8 -20.88 -12.82 -6.37
CA LEU A 8 -20.71 -12.92 -4.91
C LEU A 8 -22.00 -13.39 -4.22
N ALA A 9 -23.16 -12.86 -4.60
CA ALA A 9 -24.45 -13.25 -4.04
C ALA A 9 -24.72 -14.74 -4.27
N TYR A 10 -24.46 -15.23 -5.48
CA TYR A 10 -24.58 -16.65 -5.83
C TYR A 10 -23.61 -17.53 -5.02
N ARG A 11 -22.31 -17.17 -4.96
CA ARG A 11 -21.30 -17.96 -4.24
C ARG A 11 -21.57 -18.07 -2.75
N PHE A 12 -21.99 -16.96 -2.14
CA PHE A 12 -22.26 -16.90 -0.71
C PHE A 12 -23.70 -17.27 -0.35
N GLN A 13 -24.55 -17.58 -1.34
CA GLN A 13 -25.97 -17.94 -1.15
C GLN A 13 -26.73 -16.89 -0.32
N VAL A 14 -26.48 -15.61 -0.62
CA VAL A 14 -27.13 -14.46 0.02
C VAL A 14 -27.73 -13.54 -1.03
N SER A 15 -28.59 -12.62 -0.59
CA SER A 15 -29.17 -11.63 -1.50
C SER A 15 -28.12 -10.64 -2.02
N HIS A 16 -28.36 -10.08 -3.21
CA HIS A 16 -27.58 -8.95 -3.75
C HIS A 16 -27.54 -7.77 -2.77
N LEU A 17 -28.65 -7.49 -2.09
CA LEU A 17 -28.75 -6.45 -1.05
C LEU A 17 -27.77 -6.69 0.09
N THR A 18 -27.60 -7.94 0.54
CA THR A 18 -26.64 -8.30 1.58
C THR A 18 -25.22 -7.99 1.13
N ILE A 19 -24.82 -8.42 -0.07
CA ILE A 19 -23.49 -8.15 -0.62
C ILE A 19 -23.24 -6.64 -0.75
N SER A 20 -24.19 -5.89 -1.32
CA SER A 20 -24.06 -4.44 -1.46
C SER A 20 -23.90 -3.75 -0.11
N ARG A 21 -24.70 -4.13 0.90
CA ARG A 21 -24.59 -3.58 2.26
C ARG A 21 -23.24 -3.88 2.89
N VAL A 22 -22.74 -5.11 2.78
CA VAL A 22 -21.42 -5.49 3.29
C VAL A 22 -20.33 -4.66 2.62
N PHE A 23 -20.34 -4.57 1.28
CA PHE A 23 -19.36 -3.81 0.53
C PHE A 23 -19.37 -2.32 0.91
N THR A 24 -20.54 -1.68 0.91
CA THR A 24 -20.68 -0.27 1.32
C THR A 24 -20.21 -0.05 2.76
N THR A 25 -20.52 -0.96 3.68
CA THR A 25 -20.07 -0.88 5.07
C THR A 25 -18.55 -0.89 5.15
N TRP A 26 -17.89 -1.81 4.46
CA TRP A 26 -16.42 -1.90 4.44
C TRP A 26 -15.76 -0.70 3.77
N VAL A 27 -16.33 -0.17 2.67
CA VAL A 27 -15.83 1.06 2.03
C VAL A 27 -15.91 2.24 3.00
N ASN A 28 -17.05 2.42 3.68
CA ASN A 28 -17.21 3.49 4.66
C ASN A 28 -16.27 3.33 5.86
N PHE A 29 -16.11 2.09 6.35
CA PHE A 29 -15.19 1.79 7.43
C PHE A 29 -13.74 2.07 7.03
N TYR A 30 -13.34 1.70 5.81
CA TYR A 30 -12.01 2.00 5.27
C TYR A 30 -11.75 3.51 5.19
N HIS A 31 -12.74 4.32 4.80
CA HIS A 31 -12.61 5.78 4.83
C HIS A 31 -12.30 6.30 6.23
N LYS A 32 -12.90 5.71 7.28
CA LYS A 32 -12.60 6.06 8.67
C LYS A 32 -11.22 5.59 9.12
N LEU A 33 -10.80 4.40 8.74
CA LEU A 33 -9.45 3.91 9.05
C LEU A 33 -8.36 4.78 8.38
N LYS A 34 -8.62 5.30 7.18
CA LYS A 34 -7.66 6.15 6.46
C LYS A 34 -7.39 7.50 7.15
N GLU A 35 -8.30 7.96 8.02
CA GLU A 35 -8.12 9.18 8.81
C GLU A 35 -7.16 8.99 10.00
N ILE A 36 -6.84 7.74 10.37
CA ILE A 36 -5.94 7.45 11.49
C ILE A 36 -4.49 7.79 11.09
N PRO A 37 -3.79 8.67 11.84
CA PRO A 37 -2.40 8.97 11.56
C PRO A 37 -1.52 7.78 11.94
N ILE A 38 -1.02 7.06 10.94
CA ILE A 38 -0.15 5.89 11.12
C ILE A 38 1.35 6.22 11.09
N TRP A 39 1.73 7.48 10.84
CA TRP A 39 3.13 7.91 10.75
C TRP A 39 3.70 8.21 12.15
N PRO A 40 4.60 7.37 12.70
CA PRO A 40 5.10 7.54 14.06
C PRO A 40 6.20 8.61 14.12
N SER A 41 6.33 9.29 15.26
CA SER A 41 7.47 10.16 15.55
C SER A 41 8.77 9.36 15.70
N ARG A 42 9.92 10.03 15.60
CA ARG A 42 11.23 9.40 15.87
C ARG A 42 11.33 8.86 17.30
N SER A 43 10.80 9.59 18.28
CA SER A 43 10.82 9.16 19.69
C SER A 43 9.99 7.90 19.90
N GLN A 44 8.83 7.78 19.25
CA GLN A 44 8.00 6.57 19.30
C GLN A 44 8.76 5.36 18.75
N ILE A 45 9.42 5.52 17.59
CA ILE A 45 10.25 4.45 17.01
C ILE A 45 11.41 4.08 17.94
N GLN A 46 12.15 5.07 18.45
CA GLN A 46 13.33 4.84 19.28
C GLN A 46 13.01 4.12 20.59
N SER A 47 11.84 4.43 21.19
CA SER A 47 11.42 3.84 22.47
C SER A 47 11.27 2.31 22.44
N SER A 48 11.08 1.74 21.25
CA SER A 48 10.86 0.31 21.04
C SER A 48 11.81 -0.29 19.99
N MET A 49 12.90 0.41 19.66
CA MET A 49 13.85 0.00 18.63
C MET A 49 14.52 -1.33 19.00
N PRO A 50 14.51 -2.35 18.11
CA PRO A 50 15.19 -3.62 18.36
C PRO A 50 16.70 -3.42 18.52
N THR A 51 17.35 -4.22 19.36
CA THR A 51 18.77 -4.06 19.70
C THR A 51 19.69 -4.05 18.49
N GLN A 52 19.43 -4.90 17.48
CA GLN A 52 20.21 -4.94 16.25
C GLN A 52 20.05 -3.65 15.43
N PHE A 53 18.85 -3.07 15.39
CA PHE A 53 18.64 -1.76 14.75
C PHE A 53 19.36 -0.66 15.53
N CYS A 54 19.28 -0.64 16.87
CA CYS A 54 20.05 0.31 17.67
C CYS A 54 21.55 0.27 17.40
N GLN A 55 22.10 -0.93 17.21
CA GLN A 55 23.55 -1.12 17.03
C GLN A 55 24.03 -0.73 15.62
N TYR A 56 23.30 -1.13 14.58
CA TYR A 56 23.77 -1.01 13.20
C TYR A 56 23.05 0.08 12.40
N TYR A 57 21.81 0.41 12.77
CA TYR A 57 20.94 1.32 12.05
C TYR A 57 20.10 2.22 12.99
N PRO A 58 20.73 2.95 13.95
CA PRO A 58 20.03 3.64 15.03
C PRO A 58 19.07 4.73 14.55
N ASN A 59 19.25 5.23 13.32
CA ASN A 59 18.44 6.30 12.75
C ASN A 59 17.30 5.78 11.86
N THR A 60 17.10 4.47 11.75
CA THR A 60 16.04 3.90 10.91
C THR A 60 14.66 4.17 11.51
N ARG A 61 13.87 4.97 10.80
CA ARG A 61 12.47 5.23 11.14
C ARG A 61 11.49 4.26 10.46
N ILE A 62 11.83 3.87 9.23
CA ILE A 62 10.94 3.16 8.31
C ILE A 62 11.75 2.23 7.42
N ILE A 63 11.21 1.05 7.16
CA ILE A 63 11.71 0.11 6.14
C ILE A 63 10.70 0.13 5.02
N ILE A 64 11.16 0.34 3.78
CA ILE A 64 10.29 0.50 2.63
C ILE A 64 10.48 -0.62 1.62
N ASP A 65 9.40 -0.99 0.94
CA ASP A 65 9.41 -1.91 -0.18
C ASP A 65 8.43 -1.48 -1.28
N ALA A 66 8.80 -1.77 -2.52
CA ALA A 66 7.95 -1.51 -3.69
C ALA A 66 7.05 -2.73 -3.93
N THR A 67 5.81 -2.64 -3.47
CA THR A 67 4.84 -3.74 -3.56
C THR A 67 4.05 -3.68 -4.86
N GLU A 68 3.97 -4.81 -5.55
CA GLU A 68 3.17 -4.98 -6.77
C GLU A 68 1.96 -5.86 -6.52
N ILE A 69 0.77 -5.35 -6.84
CA ILE A 69 -0.51 -6.03 -6.67
C ILE A 69 -1.05 -6.38 -8.05
N PHE A 70 -1.46 -7.63 -8.27
CA PHE A 70 -2.10 -8.03 -9.53
C PHE A 70 -3.41 -7.28 -9.73
N ILE A 71 -3.59 -6.74 -10.93
CA ILE A 71 -4.85 -6.11 -11.33
C ILE A 71 -5.48 -6.88 -12.48
N GLN A 72 -6.78 -6.68 -12.67
CA GLN A 72 -7.44 -7.14 -13.87
C GLN A 72 -6.81 -6.45 -15.09
N LYS A 73 -6.53 -7.24 -16.12
CA LYS A 73 -6.02 -6.73 -17.40
C LYS A 73 -6.94 -5.61 -17.91
N PRO A 74 -6.42 -4.38 -18.09
CA PRO A 74 -7.21 -3.28 -18.64
C PRO A 74 -7.70 -3.61 -20.05
N THR A 75 -8.91 -3.17 -20.39
CA THR A 75 -9.48 -3.35 -21.73
C THR A 75 -8.85 -2.39 -22.74
N GLU A 76 -8.45 -1.20 -22.29
CA GLU A 76 -7.74 -0.22 -23.12
C GLU A 76 -6.28 -0.63 -23.31
N GLN A 77 -5.82 -0.65 -24.56
CA GLN A 77 -4.49 -1.10 -24.93
C GLN A 77 -3.37 -0.27 -24.30
N ASN A 78 -3.53 1.06 -24.24
CA ASN A 78 -2.55 1.95 -23.62
C ASN A 78 -2.42 1.68 -22.11
N ALA A 79 -3.54 1.59 -21.40
CA ALA A 79 -3.57 1.27 -19.98
C ALA A 79 -2.98 -0.12 -19.69
N MET A 80 -3.23 -1.09 -20.57
CA MET A 80 -2.63 -2.42 -20.49
C MET A 80 -1.11 -2.33 -20.56
N LEU A 81 -0.54 -1.67 -21.57
CA LEU A 81 0.93 -1.53 -21.72
C LEU A 81 1.57 -0.83 -20.52
N LEU A 82 0.93 0.20 -19.99
CA LEU A 82 1.44 0.96 -18.84
C LEU A 82 1.41 0.15 -17.54
N THR A 83 0.52 -0.82 -17.41
CA THR A 83 0.36 -1.59 -16.17
C THR A 83 1.13 -2.90 -16.17
N VAL A 84 1.72 -3.33 -17.29
CA VAL A 84 2.59 -4.52 -17.29
C VAL A 84 3.82 -4.25 -16.43
N SER A 85 3.98 -5.08 -15.39
CA SER A 85 5.23 -5.15 -14.65
C SER A 85 6.18 -6.11 -15.36
N SER A 86 7.39 -5.61 -15.68
CA SER A 86 8.45 -6.44 -16.23
C SER A 86 8.92 -7.52 -15.24
N TYR A 87 8.75 -7.30 -13.94
CA TYR A 87 9.15 -8.24 -12.90
C TYR A 87 8.17 -9.41 -12.76
N LYS A 88 6.86 -9.13 -12.75
CA LYS A 88 5.82 -10.17 -12.58
C LYS A 88 5.25 -10.71 -13.90
N ASN A 89 5.64 -10.11 -15.03
CA ASN A 89 5.09 -10.42 -16.35
C ASN A 89 3.55 -10.41 -16.39
N HIS A 90 2.93 -9.48 -15.66
CA HIS A 90 1.48 -9.35 -15.53
C HIS A 90 1.09 -7.88 -15.35
N ASN A 91 -0.16 -7.53 -15.64
CA ASN A 91 -0.73 -6.25 -15.27
C ASN A 91 -0.78 -6.13 -13.74
N THR A 92 -0.12 -5.10 -13.22
CA THR A 92 -0.06 -4.81 -11.79
C THR A 92 -0.27 -3.32 -11.53
N GLY A 93 -0.76 -3.03 -10.33
CA GLY A 93 -0.56 -1.73 -9.70
C GLY A 93 0.66 -1.82 -8.79
N LYS A 94 1.42 -0.74 -8.69
CA LYS A 94 2.63 -0.68 -7.87
C LYS A 94 2.52 0.46 -6.87
N LEU A 95 2.90 0.20 -5.61
CA LEU A 95 2.89 1.19 -4.54
C LEU A 95 4.11 1.04 -3.65
N LEU A 96 4.47 2.10 -2.94
CA LEU A 96 5.50 2.08 -1.93
C LEU A 96 4.84 1.84 -0.57
N ALA A 97 5.19 0.73 0.07
CA ALA A 97 4.76 0.39 1.41
C ALA A 97 5.91 0.59 2.39
N GLY A 98 5.59 1.08 3.58
CA GLY A 98 6.57 1.33 4.63
C GLY A 98 6.11 0.77 5.96
N ILE A 99 7.00 0.07 6.64
CA ILE A 99 6.76 -0.52 7.96
C ILE A 99 7.71 0.05 9.02
N THR A 100 7.26 0.03 10.26
CA THR A 100 8.09 0.40 11.42
C THR A 100 9.04 -0.74 11.80
N PRO A 101 10.33 -0.47 12.07
CA PRO A 101 11.25 -1.52 12.53
C PRO A 101 10.85 -2.20 13.86
N PRO A 102 10.30 -1.47 14.88
CA PRO A 102 9.90 -2.09 16.14
C PRO A 102 8.79 -3.14 16.04
N SER A 103 7.72 -2.83 15.30
CA SER A 103 6.48 -3.64 15.32
C SER A 103 6.17 -4.32 14.01
N GLY A 104 6.86 -3.96 12.92
CA GLY A 104 6.49 -4.39 11.56
C GLY A 104 5.17 -3.80 11.07
N ALA A 105 4.50 -2.94 11.85
CA ALA A 105 3.25 -2.32 11.45
C ALA A 105 3.46 -1.33 10.30
N PHE A 106 2.48 -1.25 9.40
CA PHE A 106 2.46 -0.25 8.34
C PHE A 106 2.42 1.16 8.92
N SER A 107 3.38 1.99 8.50
CA SER A 107 3.44 3.41 8.83
C SER A 107 3.30 4.32 7.61
N PHE A 108 3.37 3.74 6.40
CA PHE A 108 3.25 4.48 5.15
C PHE A 108 2.72 3.59 4.03
N ILE A 109 1.80 4.14 3.24
CA ILE A 109 1.28 3.53 2.01
C ILE A 109 1.10 4.68 1.01
N SER A 110 1.81 4.63 -0.12
CA SER A 110 1.64 5.62 -1.19
C SER A 110 0.32 5.41 -1.96
N PRO A 111 -0.10 6.37 -2.80
CA PRO A 111 -1.03 6.08 -3.89
C PRO A 111 -0.54 4.90 -4.74
N MET A 112 -1.47 4.26 -5.45
CA MET A 112 -1.13 3.19 -6.39
C MET A 112 -0.80 3.78 -7.76
N TYR A 113 0.30 3.33 -8.34
CA TYR A 113 0.80 3.74 -9.64
C TYR A 113 0.74 2.57 -10.63
N ARG A 114 1.01 2.87 -11.90
CA ARG A 114 1.10 1.88 -12.98
C ARG A 114 2.22 0.87 -12.70
N GLY A 115 2.01 -0.41 -12.99
CA GLY A 115 2.99 -1.48 -12.75
C GLY A 115 4.36 -1.27 -13.40
N SER A 116 4.42 -0.57 -14.54
CA SER A 116 5.67 -0.27 -15.25
C SER A 116 6.54 0.81 -14.61
N ILE A 117 6.07 1.50 -13.55
CA ILE A 117 6.86 2.55 -12.89
C ILE A 117 8.14 1.96 -12.27
N SER A 118 9.27 2.65 -12.45
CA SER A 118 10.53 2.25 -11.83
C SER A 118 10.49 2.51 -10.32
N ASN A 119 11.22 1.71 -9.54
CA ASN A 119 11.27 1.89 -8.07
C ASN A 119 11.79 3.29 -7.70
N ARG A 120 12.75 3.83 -8.46
CA ARG A 120 13.26 5.19 -8.25
C ARG A 120 12.18 6.24 -8.45
N GLN A 121 11.43 6.15 -9.55
CA GLN A 121 10.37 7.12 -9.83
C GLN A 121 9.23 6.99 -8.82
N LEU A 122 8.86 5.76 -8.46
CA LEU A 122 7.88 5.49 -7.41
C LEU A 122 8.29 6.14 -6.10
N PHE A 123 9.55 6.00 -5.68
CA PHE A 123 10.05 6.60 -4.45
C PHE A 123 9.89 8.13 -4.46
N ILE A 124 10.30 8.78 -5.56
CA ILE A 124 10.19 10.24 -5.73
C ILE A 124 8.73 10.70 -5.71
N GLU A 125 7.84 9.99 -6.41
CA GLU A 125 6.43 10.37 -6.53
C GLU A 125 5.56 9.94 -5.33
N SER A 126 6.06 9.05 -4.47
CA SER A 126 5.26 8.36 -3.45
C SER A 126 4.63 9.27 -2.39
N GLY A 127 5.19 10.47 -2.17
CA GLY A 127 4.82 11.33 -1.04
C GLY A 127 5.57 11.00 0.26
N LEU A 128 6.60 10.15 0.22
CA LEU A 128 7.39 9.78 1.39
C LEU A 128 8.38 10.86 1.81
N LEU A 129 9.00 11.55 0.84
CA LEU A 129 10.06 12.54 1.10
C LEU A 129 9.56 13.71 1.95
N GLU A 130 8.30 14.11 1.77
CA GLU A 130 7.62 15.17 2.52
C GLU A 130 7.38 14.79 3.99
N LYS A 131 7.42 13.49 4.31
CA LYS A 131 7.28 12.99 5.69
C LYS A 131 8.60 12.80 6.41
N LEU A 132 9.71 12.75 5.66
CA LEU A 132 11.04 12.59 6.21
C LEU A 132 11.58 13.96 6.62
N GLU A 133 11.92 14.10 7.90
CA GLU A 133 12.62 15.28 8.40
C GLU A 133 14.04 15.33 7.81
N GLN A 134 14.51 16.54 7.46
CA GLN A 134 15.90 16.75 7.11
C GLN A 134 16.78 16.33 8.29
N VAL A 135 17.74 15.45 8.04
CA VAL A 135 18.80 15.16 9.01
C VAL A 135 19.76 16.33 8.94
N THR A 136 19.71 17.22 9.93
CA THR A 136 20.78 18.20 10.13
C THR A 136 22.01 17.41 10.60
N LEU A 137 23.03 17.35 9.75
CA LEU A 137 24.32 16.75 10.06
C LEU A 137 25.17 17.70 10.92
#